data_AF-A0A2G6S6N8-F1
#
_entry.id   AF-A0A2G6S6N8-F1
#
_cell.length_a   1.000
_cell.length_b   1.000
_cell.length_c   1.000
_cell.angle_alpha   90.00
_cell.angle_beta   90.00
_cell.angle_gamma   90.00
#
_symmetry.space_group_name_H-M   'P 1'
#
loop_
_entity.id
_entity.type
_entity.pdbx_description
1 polymer ?
#
loop_
_entity_poly.entity_id
_entity_poly.type
_entity_poly.pdbx_seq_one_letter_code
_entity_poly.pdbx_strand_id
1 'polypeptide(L)' 'MEGRSTPAEVLQLAQAIEAAGASILNTGIVWHEARFPTSATKVPLVAYAWETKQVMGHAGMHSSPLAPAVE' A
#
# COMPACT_ATOMS: atom_id res chain seq x y z
N MET A 1 -17.76 5.09 -8.30
CA MET A 1 -17.58 3.67 -8.65
C MET A 1 -17.98 2.89 -7.42
N GLU A 2 -19.02 2.07 -7.53
CA GLU A 2 -19.52 1.23 -6.44
C GLU A 2 -18.44 0.19 -6.04
N GLY A 3 -18.31 -0.13 -4.75
CA GLY A 3 -17.46 -1.23 -4.28
C GLY A 3 -15.96 -0.94 -4.05
N ARG A 4 -15.52 0.34 -4.05
CA ARG A 4 -14.14 0.72 -3.70
C ARG A 4 -14.05 1.17 -2.24
N SER A 5 -13.01 0.73 -1.54
CA SER A 5 -12.69 1.24 -0.20
C SER A 5 -12.19 2.69 -0.26
N THR A 6 -12.61 3.48 0.71
CA THR A 6 -12.08 4.82 0.97
C THR A 6 -10.74 4.75 1.70
N PRO A 7 -9.90 5.80 1.63
CA PRO A 7 -8.65 5.83 2.38
C PRO A 7 -8.85 5.62 3.88
N ALA A 8 -9.91 6.18 4.47
CA ALA A 8 -10.20 6.04 5.90
C ALA A 8 -10.47 4.58 6.30
N GLU A 9 -11.23 3.84 5.50
CA GLU A 9 -11.51 2.41 5.74
C GLU A 9 -10.22 1.57 5.66
N VAL A 10 -9.33 1.87 4.70
CA VAL A 10 -8.05 1.18 4.56
C VAL A 10 -7.15 1.43 5.78
N LEU A 11 -7.10 2.67 6.28
CA LEU A 11 -6.31 3.02 7.46
C LEU A 11 -6.85 2.36 8.74
N GLN A 12 -8.17 2.35 8.90
CA GLN A 12 -8.82 1.65 10.02
C GLN A 12 -8.53 0.15 9.98
N LEU A 13 -8.58 -0.47 8.79
CA LEU A 13 -8.24 -1.88 8.62
C LEU A 13 -6.76 -2.15 8.96
N ALA A 14 -5.84 -1.29 8.52
CA ALA A 14 -4.42 -1.44 8.81
C ALA A 14 -4.15 -1.42 10.33
N GLN A 15 -4.78 -0.50 11.06
CA GLN A 15 -4.68 -0.43 12.52
C GLN A 15 -5.29 -1.66 13.21
N ALA A 16 -6.42 -2.16 12.72
CA ALA A 16 -7.04 -3.36 13.26
C ALA A 16 -6.15 -4.61 13.06
N ILE A 17 -5.48 -4.72 11.91
CA ILE A 17 -4.56 -5.82 11.60
C ILE A 17 -3.28 -5.72 12.44
N GLU A 18 -2.76 -4.50 12.64
CA GLU A 18 -1.65 -4.25 13.57
C GLU A 18 -2.02 -4.68 15.00
N ALA A 19 -3.19 -4.27 15.50
CA ALA A 19 -3.70 -4.64 16.82
C ALA A 19 -3.93 -6.16 16.96
N ALA A 20 -4.22 -6.85 15.85
CA ALA A 20 -4.29 -8.31 15.82
C ALA A 20 -2.92 -9.01 15.88
N GLY A 21 -1.82 -8.24 15.89
CA GLY A 21 -0.45 -8.74 16.08
C GLY A 21 0.38 -8.83 14.80
N ALA A 22 -0.07 -8.26 13.69
CA ALA A 22 0.73 -8.24 12.47
C ALA A 22 2.00 -7.38 12.67
N SER A 23 3.16 -7.96 12.38
CA SER A 23 4.44 -7.24 12.43
C SER A 23 4.82 -6.58 11.10
N ILE A 24 4.19 -6.99 9.99
CA ILE A 24 4.48 -6.51 8.64
C ILE A 24 3.16 -6.37 7.86
N LEU A 25 3.01 -5.25 7.16
CA LEU A 25 1.97 -5.04 6.15
C LEU A 25 2.60 -4.81 4.79
N ASN A 26 2.05 -5.45 3.76
CA ASN A 26 2.41 -5.20 2.37
C ASN A 26 1.32 -4.37 1.69
N THR A 27 1.70 -3.36 0.92
CA THR A 27 0.77 -2.56 0.13
C THR A 27 0.70 -3.09 -1.30
N GLY A 28 -0.43 -3.70 -1.65
CA GLY A 28 -0.71 -4.17 -3.02
C GLY A 28 -1.72 -3.25 -3.71
N ILE A 29 -1.34 -2.67 -4.85
CA ILE A 29 -2.25 -1.88 -5.67
C ILE A 29 -2.82 -2.77 -6.78
N VAL A 30 -3.99 -3.35 -6.55
CA VAL A 30 -4.60 -4.31 -7.48
C VAL A 30 -6.11 -4.11 -7.55
N TRP A 31 -6.67 -4.27 -8.74
CA TRP A 31 -8.09 -4.48 -8.96
C TRP A 31 -8.25 -5.02 -10.38
N HIS A 32 -8.91 -6.17 -10.55
CA HIS A 32 -8.97 -6.82 -11.87
C HIS A 32 -9.71 -6.00 -12.92
N GLU A 33 -10.64 -5.13 -12.50
CA GLU A 33 -11.39 -4.25 -13.40
C GLU A 33 -10.81 -2.83 -13.44
N ALA A 34 -9.57 -2.64 -12.96
CA ALA A 34 -8.93 -1.34 -13.02
C ALA A 34 -8.74 -0.93 -14.48
N ARG A 35 -9.16 0.28 -14.81
CA ARG A 35 -8.92 0.87 -16.15
C ARG A 35 -7.49 1.39 -16.32
N PHE A 36 -6.72 1.44 -15.24
CA PHE A 36 -5.32 1.88 -15.23
C PHE A 36 -4.40 0.68 -14.97
N PRO A 37 -3.21 0.64 -15.59
CA PRO A 37 -2.27 -0.45 -15.38
C PRO A 37 -1.69 -0.40 -13.96
N THR A 38 -1.59 -1.57 -13.33
CA THR A 38 -0.94 -1.74 -12.01
C THR A 38 0.29 -2.67 -12.07
N SER A 39 0.64 -3.17 -13.26
CA SER A 39 1.79 -4.06 -13.48
C SER A 39 3.11 -3.29 -13.57
N ALA A 40 4.18 -3.87 -13.00
CA ALA A 40 5.51 -3.27 -12.94
C ALA A 40 6.14 -2.94 -14.31
N THR A 41 5.71 -3.57 -15.40
CA THR A 41 6.23 -3.25 -16.76
C THR A 41 5.64 -1.97 -17.35
N LYS A 42 4.52 -1.49 -16.80
CA LYS A 42 3.77 -0.33 -17.31
C LYS A 42 3.73 0.82 -16.31
N VAL A 43 3.94 0.52 -15.03
CA VAL A 43 3.89 1.50 -13.96
C VAL A 43 5.29 2.05 -13.69
N PRO A 44 5.47 3.38 -13.60
CA PRO A 44 6.74 3.97 -13.19
C PRO A 44 7.21 3.44 -11.83
N LEU A 45 8.52 3.37 -11.64
CA LEU A 45 9.08 2.98 -10.35
C LEU A 45 8.58 3.93 -9.25
N VAL A 46 8.26 3.39 -8.07
CA VAL A 46 7.85 4.17 -6.89
C VAL A 46 6.49 4.90 -7.05
N ALA A 47 5.72 4.64 -8.12
CA ALA A 47 4.47 5.36 -8.40
C ALA A 47 3.41 5.33 -7.28
N TYR A 48 3.50 4.35 -6.38
CA TYR A 48 2.56 4.15 -5.27
C TYR A 48 3.18 4.29 -3.87
N ALA A 49 4.39 4.85 -3.77
CA ALA A 49 5.09 4.93 -2.49
C ALA A 49 4.44 5.91 -1.51
N TRP A 50 3.73 6.93 -2.02
CA TRP A 50 3.01 7.87 -1.18
C TRP A 50 1.88 7.19 -0.41
N GLU A 51 1.15 6.30 -1.08
CA GLU A 51 0.05 5.51 -0.53
C GLU A 51 0.57 4.59 0.57
N THR A 52 1.66 3.86 0.31
CA THR A 52 2.34 3.06 1.33
C THR A 52 2.78 3.92 2.53
N LYS A 53 3.32 5.12 2.27
CA LYS A 53 3.73 6.06 3.32
C LYS A 53 2.56 6.51 4.19
N GLN A 54 1.38 6.71 3.63
CA GLN A 54 0.20 7.07 4.40
C GLN A 54 -0.21 5.96 5.37
N VAL A 55 -0.18 4.70 4.95
CA VAL A 55 -0.48 3.56 5.83
C VAL A 55 0.54 3.45 6.96
N MET A 56 1.84 3.60 6.65
CA MET A 56 2.92 3.56 7.66
C MET A 56 2.88 4.71 8.67
N GLY A 57 2.26 5.85 8.34
CA GLY A 57 2.08 6.93 9.31
C GLY A 57 0.96 6.66 10.32
N HIS A 58 0.01 5.78 9.96
CA HIS A 58 -1.20 5.53 10.76
C HIS A 58 -1.18 4.19 11.49
N ALA A 59 -0.51 3.18 10.93
CA ALA A 59 -0.08 1.99 11.65
C ALA A 59 1.34 2.25 12.16
N GLY A 60 1.68 1.86 13.39
CA GLY A 60 2.99 2.13 14.01
C GLY A 60 4.18 1.40 13.40
N MET A 61 4.15 1.14 12.08
CA MET A 61 5.03 0.24 11.36
C MET A 61 6.18 0.99 10.67
N HIS A 62 7.38 0.41 10.73
CA HIS A 62 8.56 0.93 10.05
C HIS A 62 8.73 0.30 8.66
N SER A 63 9.12 1.10 7.66
CA SER A 63 9.48 0.57 6.34
C SER A 63 10.80 -0.19 6.41
N SER A 64 10.86 -1.38 5.81
CA SER A 64 12.16 -1.90 5.37
C SER A 64 12.73 -0.95 4.31
N PRO A 65 14.03 -0.60 4.35
CA PRO A 65 14.63 0.21 3.29
C PRO A 65 14.38 -0.48 1.95
N LEU A 66 13.80 0.25 1.00
CA LEU A 66 13.75 -0.18 -0.40
C LEU A 66 15.21 -0.42 -0.80
N ALA A 67 15.51 -1.63 -1.28
CA ALA A 67 16.84 -1.94 -1.79
C ALA A 67 17.27 -0.80 -2.75
N PRO A 68 18.50 -0.27 -2.63
CA PRO A 68 18.95 0.79 -3.52
C PRO A 68 18.74 0.31 -4.95
N ALA A 69 18.11 1.15 -5.77
CA ALA A 69 18.03 0.90 -7.20
C ALA A 69 19.48 0.69 -7.67
N VAL A 70 19.80 -0.54 -8.04
CA VAL A 70 21.06 -0.87 -8.69
C VAL A 70 21.15 0.03 -9.93
N GLU A 71 22.27 0.73 -10.05
CA GLU A 71 22.62 1.56 -11.22
C GLU A 71 22.67 0.71 -12.50
#